data_AF-A0A6B8VQ26-F1
#
_entry.id   AF-A0A6B8VQ26-F1
#
_cell.length_a   1.000
_cell.length_b   1.000
_cell.length_c   1.000
_cell.angle_alpha   90.00
_cell.angle_beta   90.00
_cell.angle_gamma   90.00
#
_symmetry.space_group_name_H-M   'P 1'
#
loop_
_entity.id
_entity.type
_entity.pdbx_description
1 polymer ?
#
loop_
_entity_poly.entity_id
_entity_poly.type
_entity_poly.pdbx_seq_one_letter_code
_entity_poly.pdbx_strand_id
1 'polypeptide(L)'
;MSSNGARRVGQVVDLTAARARRQRLRRTVILRAANVRADAEVHRHIGVNDALHLADLHDVLVASFGFQEERGATPWHFSSLEDRDKRLDAADELHLHLSDEGDSIAYHFGLWDIIVTAVESYPRDTGTPRALCVGGSGAFGGTEFDLAAINAELTGTTTIREVLMVTTPAVRGIIDRSGIFDFVPLLQALDLTREVGLPEDVANVLGGLPVETDPPARDAFWSVVLGLACMGDELLGNHVLETTMAALGWEDGDGTPLTGARIRELCVRSLTRLAEVGGYGPDALSPVERLDIYRELLRE
;
A
#
# COMPACT_ATOMS: atom_id res chain seq x y z
N MET A 1 12.99 -47.48 45.96
CA MET A 1 12.03 -46.35 45.96
C MET A 1 12.83 -45.07 45.86
N SER A 2 12.82 -44.40 44.70
CA SER A 2 13.21 -42.99 44.56
C SER A 2 12.32 -42.39 43.48
N SER A 3 11.40 -41.52 43.90
CA SER A 3 10.45 -40.82 43.04
C SER A 3 11.13 -39.61 42.41
N ASN A 4 11.27 -39.62 41.08
CA ASN A 4 11.63 -38.44 40.30
C ASN A 4 10.40 -37.52 40.17
N GLY A 5 10.33 -36.49 41.01
CA GLY A 5 9.37 -35.41 40.87
C GLY A 5 9.83 -34.41 39.82
N ALA A 6 9.33 -34.54 38.59
CA ALA A 6 9.50 -33.55 37.55
C ALA A 6 8.81 -32.23 37.95
N ARG A 7 9.60 -31.20 38.25
CA ARG A 7 9.10 -29.86 38.54
C ARG A 7 8.77 -29.17 37.21
N ARG A 8 7.51 -29.28 36.77
CA ARG A 8 6.96 -28.38 35.73
C ARG A 8 7.05 -26.96 36.28
N VAL A 9 7.97 -26.16 35.75
CA VAL A 9 7.98 -24.72 35.94
C VAL A 9 6.77 -24.19 35.17
N GLY A 10 5.71 -23.85 35.89
CA GLY A 10 4.52 -23.25 35.32
C GLY A 10 4.89 -21.90 34.70
N GLN A 11 4.60 -21.73 33.41
CA GLN A 11 4.70 -20.46 32.71
C GLN A 11 3.76 -19.47 33.40
N VAL A 12 4.31 -18.53 34.16
CA VAL A 12 3.54 -17.48 34.82
C VAL A 12 3.06 -16.52 33.74
N VAL A 13 1.84 -16.71 33.27
CA VAL A 13 1.18 -15.78 32.35
C VAL A 13 0.74 -14.57 33.16
N ASP A 14 1.34 -13.41 32.90
CA ASP A 14 0.87 -12.14 33.46
C ASP A 14 -0.51 -11.83 32.89
N LEU A 15 -1.54 -12.11 33.69
CA LEU A 15 -2.94 -11.90 33.33
C LEU A 15 -3.29 -10.43 33.14
N THR A 16 -2.50 -9.51 33.70
CA THR A 16 -2.66 -8.06 33.55
C THR A 16 -2.14 -7.62 32.19
N ALA A 17 -0.93 -8.06 31.82
CA ALA A 17 -0.37 -7.84 30.47
C ALA A 17 -1.22 -8.51 29.38
N ALA A 18 -1.72 -9.73 29.63
CA ALA A 18 -2.61 -10.43 28.71
C ALA A 18 -3.99 -9.75 28.55
N ARG A 19 -4.50 -9.10 29.60
CA ARG A 19 -5.73 -8.29 29.53
C ARG A 19 -5.51 -6.96 28.82
N ALA A 20 -4.38 -6.29 29.06
CA ALA A 20 -3.99 -5.08 28.35
C ALA A 20 -3.83 -5.33 26.84
N ARG A 21 -3.19 -6.45 26.44
CA ARG A 21 -3.12 -6.89 25.03
C ARG A 21 -4.50 -7.14 24.43
N ARG A 22 -5.45 -7.67 25.20
CA ARG A 22 -6.85 -7.86 24.74
C ARG A 22 -7.67 -6.58 24.64
N GLN A 23 -7.28 -5.52 25.36
CA GLN A 23 -7.99 -4.23 25.39
C GLN A 23 -7.40 -3.19 24.44
N ARG A 24 -6.17 -3.39 23.95
CA ARG A 24 -5.57 -2.52 22.94
C ARG A 24 -6.35 -2.64 21.63
N LEU A 25 -6.87 -1.50 21.16
CA LEU A 25 -7.38 -1.39 19.80
C LEU A 25 -6.21 -1.58 18.83
N ARG A 26 -6.34 -2.54 17.93
CA ARG A 26 -5.35 -2.76 16.88
C ARG A 26 -5.22 -1.50 16.04
N ARG A 27 -4.01 -1.26 15.53
CA ARG A 27 -3.70 -0.12 14.68
C ARG A 27 -3.08 -0.60 13.40
N THR A 28 -3.23 0.21 12.37
CA THR A 28 -2.41 0.07 11.18
C THR A 28 -1.29 1.08 11.31
N VAL A 29 -0.06 0.61 11.21
CA VAL A 29 1.14 1.45 11.27
C VAL A 29 1.71 1.53 9.86
N ILE A 30 1.99 2.74 9.40
CA ILE A 30 2.76 2.98 8.18
C ILE A 30 4.24 2.92 8.54
N LEU A 31 4.92 1.94 7.96
CA LEU A 31 6.34 1.76 8.09
C LEU A 31 7.05 2.29 6.84
N ARG A 32 8.09 3.09 7.04
CA ARG A 32 9.09 3.36 6.03
C ARG A 32 10.27 2.43 6.26
N ALA A 33 10.46 1.49 5.35
CA ALA A 33 11.62 0.62 5.32
C ALA A 33 12.60 1.15 4.27
N ALA A 34 13.80 1.55 4.68
CA ALA A 34 14.77 2.19 3.80
C ALA A 34 16.17 1.57 3.91
N ASN A 35 16.82 1.40 2.76
CA ASN A 35 18.23 1.10 2.63
C ASN A 35 18.90 2.28 1.91
N VAL A 36 19.71 3.05 2.64
CA VAL A 36 20.45 4.20 2.10
C VAL A 36 21.88 3.78 1.84
N ARG A 37 22.35 3.94 0.60
CA ARG A 37 23.74 3.74 0.17
C ARG A 37 24.31 5.07 -0.31
N ALA A 38 25.61 5.11 -0.54
CA ALA A 38 26.30 6.33 -0.98
C ALA A 38 25.82 6.83 -2.36
N ASP A 39 25.30 5.93 -3.19
CA ASP A 39 24.95 6.15 -4.59
C ASP A 39 23.46 5.93 -4.91
N ALA A 40 22.69 5.35 -3.99
CA ALA A 40 21.27 5.08 -4.17
C ALA A 40 20.52 4.97 -2.84
N GLU A 41 19.25 5.35 -2.85
CA GLU A 41 18.31 5.09 -1.76
C GLU A 41 17.17 4.23 -2.28
N VAL A 42 16.92 3.12 -1.59
CA VAL A 42 15.76 2.27 -1.83
C VAL A 42 14.86 2.36 -0.63
N HIS A 43 13.57 2.61 -0.84
CA HIS A 43 12.61 2.61 0.26
C HIS A 43 11.25 2.05 -0.12
N ARG A 44 10.52 1.58 0.89
CA ARG A 44 9.16 1.06 0.80
C ARG A 44 8.33 1.69 1.91
N HIS A 45 7.13 2.17 1.56
CA HIS A 45 6.08 2.52 2.50
C HIS A 45 5.10 1.36 2.58
N ILE A 46 4.90 0.83 3.78
CA ILE A 46 4.16 -0.41 4.01
C ILE A 46 3.20 -0.17 5.17
N GLY A 47 1.90 -0.30 4.92
CA GLY A 47 0.90 -0.35 5.98
C GLY A 47 0.81 -1.76 6.54
N VAL A 48 0.96 -1.93 7.86
CA VAL A 48 0.89 -3.23 8.54
C VAL A 48 -0.01 -3.19 9.77
N ASN A 49 -0.63 -4.32 10.09
CA ASN A 49 -1.29 -4.51 11.38
C ASN A 49 -0.25 -4.55 12.50
N ASP A 50 -0.38 -3.68 13.50
CA ASP A 50 0.56 -3.59 14.63
C ASP A 50 0.57 -4.82 15.55
N ALA A 51 -0.42 -5.70 15.40
CA ALA A 51 -0.50 -7.00 16.06
C ALA A 51 0.20 -8.13 15.28
N LEU A 52 0.84 -7.85 14.14
CA LEU A 52 1.75 -8.80 13.50
C LEU A 52 2.99 -9.00 14.36
N HIS A 53 3.66 -10.16 14.22
CA HIS A 53 4.96 -10.36 14.84
C HIS A 53 6.08 -9.85 13.95
N LEU A 54 7.28 -9.64 14.51
CA LEU A 54 8.47 -9.32 13.72
C LEU A 54 8.79 -10.40 12.67
N ALA A 55 8.50 -11.67 12.95
CA ALA A 55 8.59 -12.74 11.95
C ALA A 55 7.63 -12.57 10.77
N ASP A 56 6.41 -12.08 11.03
CA ASP A 56 5.46 -11.75 9.96
C ASP A 56 5.96 -10.54 9.14
N LEU A 57 6.55 -9.54 9.80
CA LEU A 57 7.15 -8.39 9.12
C LEU A 57 8.35 -8.78 8.26
N HIS A 58 9.14 -9.79 8.66
CA HIS A 58 10.19 -10.36 7.81
C HIS A 58 9.63 -10.82 6.46
N ASP A 59 8.52 -11.58 6.46
CA ASP A 59 7.89 -12.05 5.22
C ASP A 59 7.39 -10.88 4.37
N VAL A 60 6.82 -9.85 5.01
CA VAL A 60 6.37 -8.64 4.32
C VAL A 60 7.54 -7.88 3.68
N LEU A 61 8.68 -7.76 4.39
CA LEU A 61 9.87 -7.10 3.87
C LEU A 61 10.53 -7.92 2.76
N VAL A 62 10.56 -9.25 2.87
CA VAL A 62 11.02 -10.14 1.79
C VAL A 62 10.23 -9.87 0.52
N ALA A 63 8.90 -9.91 0.58
CA ALA A 63 8.05 -9.62 -0.56
C ALA A 63 8.28 -8.20 -1.11
N SER A 64 8.34 -7.19 -0.23
CA SER A 64 8.47 -5.78 -0.60
C SER A 64 9.80 -5.39 -1.24
N PHE A 65 10.88 -6.10 -0.91
CA PHE A 65 12.23 -5.84 -1.45
C PHE A 65 12.66 -6.84 -2.53
N GLY A 66 11.85 -7.87 -2.83
CA GLY A 66 12.17 -8.84 -3.87
C GLY A 66 13.18 -9.91 -3.46
N PHE A 67 13.26 -10.28 -2.16
CA PHE A 67 14.17 -11.31 -1.61
C PHE A 67 13.65 -12.75 -1.70
N GLN A 68 12.74 -13.03 -2.64
CA GLN A 68 11.96 -14.26 -2.68
C GLN A 68 12.85 -15.47 -2.97
N GLU A 69 13.86 -15.31 -3.83
CA GLU A 69 14.79 -16.39 -4.18
C GLU A 69 15.72 -16.76 -3.02
N GLU A 70 16.03 -15.80 -2.15
CA GLU A 70 16.90 -15.98 -0.99
C GLU A 70 16.13 -16.38 0.28
N ARG A 71 14.81 -16.52 0.19
CA ARG A 71 13.92 -16.84 1.31
C ARG A 71 14.32 -18.19 1.93
N GLY A 72 14.52 -18.20 3.25
CA GLY A 72 14.85 -19.41 4.03
C GLY A 72 16.32 -19.83 4.01
N ALA A 73 17.11 -19.37 3.04
CA ALA A 73 18.56 -19.62 3.00
C ALA A 73 19.37 -18.51 3.70
N THR A 74 18.86 -17.28 3.69
CA THR A 74 19.56 -16.11 4.21
C THR A 74 19.26 -15.88 5.70
N PRO A 75 20.28 -15.72 6.55
CA PRO A 75 20.06 -15.39 7.96
C PRO A 75 19.50 -13.98 8.09
N TRP A 76 18.56 -13.82 9.02
CA TRP A 76 17.93 -12.54 9.29
C TRP A 76 17.66 -12.35 10.78
N HIS A 77 17.55 -11.09 11.21
CA HIS A 77 17.08 -10.72 12.54
C HIS A 77 16.71 -9.23 12.58
N PHE A 78 16.04 -8.82 13.66
CA PHE A 78 15.84 -7.41 13.99
C PHE A 78 16.69 -7.01 15.19
N SER A 79 17.07 -5.74 15.28
CA SER A 79 17.76 -5.15 16.43
C SER A 79 17.21 -3.75 16.75
N SER A 80 17.52 -3.25 17.94
CA SER A 80 17.39 -1.82 18.21
C SER A 80 18.35 -1.02 17.31
N LEU A 81 18.01 0.23 16.99
CA LEU A 81 18.95 1.15 16.34
C LEU A 81 20.06 1.62 17.30
N GLU A 82 19.76 1.73 18.59
CA GLU A 82 20.71 2.20 19.60
C GLU A 82 21.76 1.13 19.95
N ASP A 83 21.38 -0.14 19.82
CA ASP A 83 22.22 -1.30 20.09
C ASP A 83 21.92 -2.40 19.06
N ARG A 84 22.77 -2.45 18.03
CA ARG A 84 22.63 -3.40 16.91
C ARG A 84 23.00 -4.83 17.27
N ASP A 85 23.73 -5.04 18.36
CA ASP A 85 24.06 -6.39 18.84
C ASP A 85 22.89 -7.00 19.63
N LYS A 86 22.00 -6.14 20.16
CA LYS A 86 20.80 -6.55 20.87
C LYS A 86 19.68 -6.95 19.90
N ARG A 87 19.59 -8.25 19.64
CA ARG A 87 18.52 -8.85 18.84
C ARG A 87 17.16 -8.73 19.53
N LEU A 88 16.14 -8.36 18.76
CA LEU A 88 14.74 -8.40 19.17
C LEU A 88 14.17 -9.81 18.96
N ASP A 89 13.19 -10.21 19.76
CA ASP A 89 12.54 -11.51 19.60
C ASP A 89 11.63 -11.47 18.38
N ALA A 90 11.82 -12.41 17.45
CA ALA A 90 10.98 -12.49 16.25
C ALA A 90 9.49 -12.75 16.57
N ALA A 91 9.19 -13.26 17.76
CA ALA A 91 7.84 -13.47 18.27
C ALA A 91 7.26 -12.23 18.97
N ASP A 92 7.97 -11.10 19.02
CA ASP A 92 7.40 -9.84 19.51
C ASP A 92 6.42 -9.26 18.49
N GLU A 93 5.29 -8.76 18.99
CA GLU A 93 4.35 -7.99 18.18
C GLU A 93 4.95 -6.62 17.81
N LEU A 94 4.67 -6.13 16.61
CA LEU A 94 5.25 -4.89 16.07
C LEU A 94 5.02 -3.71 16.99
N HIS A 95 3.85 -3.65 17.61
CA HIS A 95 3.52 -2.57 18.52
C HIS A 95 4.45 -2.45 19.74
N LEU A 96 5.25 -3.47 20.06
CA LEU A 96 6.22 -3.38 21.15
C LEU A 96 7.44 -2.53 20.77
N HIS A 97 7.66 -2.32 19.47
CA HIS A 97 8.88 -1.70 18.93
C HIS A 97 8.61 -0.56 17.93
N LEU A 98 7.40 -0.51 17.34
CA LEU A 98 7.00 0.38 16.25
C LEU A 98 5.57 0.89 16.50
N SER A 99 5.30 1.48 17.66
CA SER A 99 3.96 1.98 18.02
C SER A 99 3.77 3.44 17.67
N ASP A 100 4.75 4.26 17.99
CA ASP A 100 4.69 5.71 17.91
C ASP A 100 5.48 6.22 16.71
N GLU A 101 5.08 7.38 16.18
CA GLU A 101 5.81 8.02 15.08
C GLU A 101 7.26 8.29 15.49
N GLY A 102 8.20 7.90 14.61
CA GLY A 102 9.63 7.98 14.83
C GLY A 102 10.26 6.71 15.44
N ASP A 103 9.46 5.81 16.04
CA ASP A 103 9.95 4.52 16.51
C ASP A 103 10.66 3.79 15.37
N SER A 104 11.84 3.25 15.64
CA SER A 104 12.68 2.70 14.59
C SER A 104 13.51 1.51 15.06
N ILE A 105 13.60 0.50 14.19
CA ILE A 105 14.41 -0.71 14.39
C ILE A 105 15.27 -0.98 13.14
N ALA A 106 16.33 -1.75 13.31
CA ALA A 106 17.08 -2.27 12.17
C ALA A 106 16.59 -3.68 11.82
N TYR A 107 16.41 -3.92 10.53
CA TYR A 107 16.22 -5.24 9.95
C TYR A 107 17.47 -5.66 9.19
N HIS A 108 18.02 -6.80 9.57
CA HIS A 108 19.21 -7.38 8.98
C HIS A 108 18.83 -8.58 8.13
N PHE A 109 19.21 -8.59 6.86
CA PHE A 109 18.99 -9.69 5.94
C PHE A 109 20.27 -9.99 5.17
N GLY A 110 20.99 -11.03 5.59
CA GLY A 110 22.32 -11.33 5.05
C GLY A 110 23.30 -10.19 5.33
N LEU A 111 23.75 -9.52 4.26
CA LEU A 111 24.65 -8.36 4.32
C LEU A 111 23.90 -7.02 4.27
N TRP A 112 22.57 -7.05 4.18
CA TRP A 112 21.76 -5.86 4.01
C TRP A 112 21.18 -5.39 5.34
N ASP A 113 21.28 -4.07 5.56
CA ASP A 113 20.69 -3.38 6.69
C ASP A 113 19.59 -2.45 6.20
N ILE A 114 18.36 -2.68 6.63
CA ILE A 114 17.20 -1.86 6.31
C ILE A 114 16.71 -1.22 7.60
N ILE A 115 16.61 0.11 7.62
CA ILE A 115 16.03 0.84 8.74
C ILE A 115 14.53 0.85 8.55
N VAL A 116 13.78 0.36 9.54
CA VAL A 116 12.32 0.36 9.55
C VAL A 116 11.86 1.38 10.57
N THR A 117 11.16 2.40 10.10
CA THR A 117 10.66 3.51 10.93
C THR A 117 9.15 3.57 10.85
N ALA A 118 8.47 3.68 12.00
CA ALA A 118 7.06 4.03 12.06
C ALA A 118 6.89 5.50 11.71
N VAL A 119 6.14 5.79 10.65
CA VAL A 119 5.86 7.14 10.17
C VAL A 119 4.52 7.63 10.68
N GLU A 120 3.53 6.75 10.73
CA GLU A 120 2.18 7.13 11.14
C GLU A 120 1.44 5.90 11.68
N SER A 121 0.45 6.12 12.55
CA SER A 121 -0.36 5.05 13.12
C SER A 121 -1.80 5.51 13.30
N TYR A 122 -2.75 4.75 12.78
CA TYR A 122 -4.18 5.06 12.85
C TYR A 122 -5.00 3.87 13.38
N PRO A 123 -6.17 4.13 13.98
CA PRO A 123 -7.09 3.08 14.39
C PRO A 123 -7.37 2.12 13.25
N ARG A 124 -7.30 0.82 13.54
CA ARG A 124 -7.53 -0.21 12.55
C ARG A 124 -8.98 -0.62 12.54
N ASP A 125 -9.56 -0.70 11.34
CA ASP A 125 -10.82 -1.38 11.11
C ASP A 125 -10.61 -2.86 10.77
N THR A 126 -11.70 -3.63 10.78
CA THR A 126 -11.66 -5.06 10.49
C THR A 126 -11.37 -5.40 9.02
N GLY A 127 -11.49 -4.42 8.11
CA GLY A 127 -11.35 -4.62 6.65
C GLY A 127 -9.96 -4.32 6.10
N THR A 128 -9.07 -3.70 6.87
CA THR A 128 -7.71 -3.40 6.40
C THR A 128 -6.90 -4.70 6.22
N PRO A 129 -6.20 -4.91 5.08
CA PRO A 129 -5.31 -6.05 4.88
C PRO A 129 -4.21 -6.11 5.94
N ARG A 130 -3.73 -7.33 6.27
CA ARG A 130 -2.69 -7.50 7.31
C ARG A 130 -1.40 -6.74 6.99
N ALA A 131 -1.07 -6.64 5.70
CA ALA A 131 0.05 -5.89 5.16
C ALA A 131 -0.30 -5.42 3.74
N LEU A 132 0.13 -4.21 3.39
CA LEU A 132 -0.03 -3.64 2.06
C LEU A 132 1.15 -2.70 1.79
N CYS A 133 1.87 -2.88 0.69
CA CYS A 133 2.79 -1.85 0.21
C CYS A 133 1.95 -0.72 -0.41
N VAL A 134 2.21 0.53 0.01
CA VAL A 134 1.44 1.70 -0.42
C VAL A 134 2.28 2.69 -1.22
N GLY A 135 3.56 2.37 -1.44
CA GLY A 135 4.48 3.19 -2.22
C GLY A 135 5.92 2.81 -1.98
N GLY A 136 6.83 3.36 -2.78
CA GLY A 136 8.26 3.07 -2.68
C GLY A 136 9.01 3.56 -3.91
N SER A 137 10.32 3.50 -3.84
CA SER A 137 11.18 3.78 -4.99
C SER A 137 12.51 3.04 -4.88
N GLY A 138 13.21 2.94 -6.02
CA GLY A 138 14.52 2.34 -6.14
C GLY A 138 14.47 0.82 -6.37
N ALA A 139 15.43 0.36 -7.17
CA ALA A 139 15.67 -1.04 -7.45
C ALA A 139 16.54 -1.68 -6.37
N PHE A 140 16.24 -2.92 -6.00
CA PHE A 140 17.06 -3.70 -5.08
C PHE A 140 17.44 -5.03 -5.71
N GLY A 141 18.72 -5.40 -5.69
CA GLY A 141 19.18 -6.68 -6.25
C GLY A 141 18.97 -6.85 -7.76
N GLY A 142 18.74 -5.75 -8.50
CA GLY A 142 18.39 -5.78 -9.92
C GLY A 142 16.90 -5.86 -10.22
N THR A 143 16.06 -5.94 -9.18
CA THR A 143 14.60 -5.93 -9.29
C THR A 143 14.07 -4.51 -9.10
N GLU A 144 13.36 -3.99 -10.10
CA GLU A 144 12.70 -2.69 -10.04
C GLU A 144 11.53 -2.69 -9.04
N PHE A 145 11.14 -1.50 -8.59
CA PHE A 145 9.97 -1.37 -7.72
C PHE A 145 8.68 -1.61 -8.51
N ASP A 146 7.98 -2.70 -8.18
CA ASP A 146 6.67 -3.04 -8.72
C ASP A 146 5.66 -3.21 -7.58
N LEU A 147 4.93 -2.13 -7.31
CA LEU A 147 3.89 -2.09 -6.28
C LEU A 147 2.82 -3.18 -6.48
N ALA A 148 2.49 -3.45 -7.74
CA ALA A 148 1.45 -4.37 -8.16
C ALA A 148 1.86 -5.82 -7.85
N ALA A 149 3.04 -6.23 -8.28
CA ALA A 149 3.58 -7.56 -8.02
C ALA A 149 3.82 -7.80 -6.51
N ILE A 150 4.34 -6.80 -5.80
CA ILE A 150 4.53 -6.88 -4.34
C ILE A 150 3.19 -7.12 -3.64
N ASN A 151 2.16 -6.35 -3.98
CA ASN A 151 0.88 -6.48 -3.30
C ASN A 151 0.14 -7.77 -3.66
N ALA A 152 0.25 -8.28 -4.89
CA ALA A 152 -0.30 -9.58 -5.25
C ALA A 152 0.29 -10.71 -4.39
N GLU A 153 1.59 -10.64 -4.08
CA GLU A 153 2.24 -11.57 -3.15
C GLU A 153 1.76 -11.38 -1.70
N LEU A 154 1.55 -10.13 -1.26
CA LEU A 154 1.11 -9.82 0.11
C LEU A 154 -0.36 -10.16 0.39
N THR A 155 -1.26 -10.04 -0.59
CA THR A 155 -2.71 -10.20 -0.41
C THR A 155 -3.27 -11.52 -0.95
N GLY A 156 -2.53 -12.23 -1.81
CA GLY A 156 -2.93 -13.50 -2.41
C GLY A 156 -3.64 -13.36 -3.78
N THR A 157 -3.77 -14.49 -4.50
CA THR A 157 -4.23 -14.55 -5.89
C THR A 157 -5.76 -14.52 -6.01
N THR A 158 -6.37 -13.35 -5.86
CA THR A 158 -7.71 -13.09 -6.41
C THR A 158 -7.65 -13.20 -7.93
N THR A 159 -8.63 -13.80 -8.60
CA THR A 159 -8.57 -13.93 -10.07
C THR A 159 -8.86 -12.58 -10.76
N ILE A 160 -8.28 -12.35 -11.94
CA ILE A 160 -8.55 -11.14 -12.76
C ILE A 160 -10.06 -10.90 -12.92
N ARG A 161 -10.82 -11.97 -13.16
CA ARG A 161 -12.27 -11.88 -13.35
C ARG A 161 -12.97 -11.36 -12.09
N GLU A 162 -12.60 -11.81 -10.90
CA GLU A 162 -13.20 -11.36 -9.63
C GLU A 162 -12.95 -9.88 -9.36
N VAL A 163 -11.73 -9.41 -9.62
CA VAL A 163 -11.35 -8.01 -9.45
C VAL A 163 -12.14 -7.12 -10.39
N LEU A 164 -12.18 -7.47 -11.67
CA LEU A 164 -12.92 -6.70 -12.66
C LEU A 164 -14.43 -6.71 -12.36
N MET A 165 -14.99 -7.80 -11.83
CA MET A 165 -16.42 -7.88 -11.49
C MET A 165 -16.86 -6.85 -10.46
N VAL A 166 -16.00 -6.41 -9.55
CA VAL A 166 -16.33 -5.41 -8.52
C VAL A 166 -15.81 -4.02 -8.86
N THR A 167 -15.19 -3.88 -10.04
CA THR A 167 -14.66 -2.61 -10.55
C THR A 167 -15.71 -1.89 -11.39
N THR A 168 -15.82 -0.57 -11.22
CA THR A 168 -16.73 0.27 -12.00
C THR A 168 -16.60 -0.01 -13.52
N PRO A 169 -17.72 -0.11 -14.26
CA PRO A 169 -17.71 -0.44 -15.69
C PRO A 169 -16.79 0.45 -16.54
N ALA A 170 -16.63 1.73 -16.16
CA ALA A 170 -15.79 2.66 -16.90
C ALA A 170 -14.31 2.27 -16.88
N VAL A 171 -13.79 1.86 -15.71
CA VAL A 171 -12.39 1.43 -15.54
C VAL A 171 -12.17 0.06 -16.18
N ARG A 172 -13.12 -0.88 -16.05
CA ARG A 172 -13.11 -2.12 -16.84
C ARG A 172 -12.97 -1.83 -18.33
N GLY A 173 -13.79 -0.90 -18.84
CA GLY A 173 -13.75 -0.50 -20.25
C GLY A 173 -12.45 0.17 -20.67
N ILE A 174 -11.70 0.79 -19.76
CA ILE A 174 -10.34 1.29 -20.04
C ILE A 174 -9.37 0.12 -20.13
N ILE A 175 -9.38 -0.81 -19.18
CA ILE A 175 -8.50 -1.99 -19.17
C ILE A 175 -8.71 -2.80 -20.45
N ASP A 176 -9.96 -3.07 -20.81
CA ASP A 176 -10.30 -3.86 -22.00
C ASP A 176 -9.89 -3.17 -23.31
N ARG A 177 -10.12 -1.86 -23.44
CA ARG A 177 -9.79 -1.11 -24.67
C ARG A 177 -8.31 -0.81 -24.82
N SER A 178 -7.62 -0.51 -23.72
CA SER A 178 -6.18 -0.20 -23.73
C SER A 178 -5.32 -1.46 -23.78
N GLY A 179 -5.83 -2.60 -23.30
CA GLY A 179 -5.07 -3.83 -23.12
C GLY A 179 -4.08 -3.78 -21.96
N ILE A 180 -4.14 -2.74 -21.10
CA ILE A 180 -3.24 -2.56 -19.95
C ILE A 180 -3.80 -3.34 -18.76
N PHE A 181 -3.44 -4.61 -18.66
CA PHE A 181 -3.84 -5.47 -17.53
C PHE A 181 -3.05 -5.22 -16.25
N ASP A 182 -2.01 -4.37 -16.30
CA ASP A 182 -1.19 -3.99 -15.14
C ASP A 182 -1.98 -3.20 -14.08
N PHE A 183 -3.18 -2.70 -14.42
CA PHE A 183 -4.10 -2.14 -13.44
C PHE A 183 -4.78 -3.19 -12.56
N VAL A 184 -4.85 -4.46 -12.97
CA VAL A 184 -5.55 -5.49 -12.21
C VAL A 184 -4.89 -5.74 -10.84
N PRO A 185 -3.55 -5.89 -10.74
CA PRO A 185 -2.90 -5.97 -9.44
C PRO A 185 -3.06 -4.71 -8.58
N LEU A 186 -3.12 -3.51 -9.17
CA LEU A 186 -3.44 -2.29 -8.43
C LEU A 186 -4.85 -2.37 -7.82
N LEU A 187 -5.85 -2.77 -8.60
CA LEU A 187 -7.23 -2.92 -8.13
C LEU A 187 -7.36 -4.02 -7.07
N GLN A 188 -6.56 -5.09 -7.18
CA GLN A 188 -6.42 -6.11 -6.13
C GLN A 188 -5.87 -5.52 -4.83
N ALA A 189 -4.80 -4.73 -4.94
CA ALA A 189 -4.15 -4.08 -3.81
C ALA A 189 -5.09 -3.10 -3.10
N LEU A 190 -5.96 -2.43 -3.85
CA LEU A 190 -6.96 -1.53 -3.29
C LEU A 190 -8.06 -2.29 -2.53
N ASP A 191 -8.36 -3.54 -2.89
CA ASP A 191 -9.46 -4.35 -2.34
C ASP A 191 -10.81 -3.61 -2.38
N LEU A 192 -11.37 -3.49 -3.59
CA LEU A 192 -12.63 -2.80 -3.83
C LEU A 192 -13.85 -3.46 -3.15
N THR A 193 -13.71 -4.70 -2.66
CA THR A 193 -14.80 -5.39 -1.94
C THR A 193 -14.96 -4.89 -0.51
N ARG A 194 -13.99 -4.12 -0.02
CA ARG A 194 -14.01 -3.53 1.30
C ARG A 194 -15.13 -2.50 1.43
N GLU A 195 -15.90 -2.60 2.51
CA GLU A 195 -16.81 -1.53 2.92
C GLU A 195 -16.03 -0.30 3.35
N VAL A 196 -16.39 0.85 2.78
CA VAL A 196 -15.74 2.13 3.05
C VAL A 196 -16.68 2.99 3.89
N GLY A 197 -16.21 3.47 5.03
CA GLY A 197 -16.97 4.30 5.96
C GLY A 197 -16.89 5.80 5.64
N LEU A 198 -17.17 6.20 4.40
CA LEU A 198 -17.10 7.62 4.02
C LEU A 198 -18.32 8.41 4.54
N PRO A 199 -18.14 9.69 4.90
CA PRO A 199 -19.25 10.61 5.12
C PRO A 199 -20.22 10.64 3.92
N GLU A 200 -21.53 10.77 4.19
CA GLU A 200 -22.57 10.70 3.16
C GLU A 200 -22.41 11.80 2.10
N ASP A 201 -21.99 13.00 2.49
CA ASP A 201 -21.68 14.11 1.59
C ASP A 201 -20.50 13.78 0.67
N VAL A 202 -19.44 13.15 1.19
CA VAL A 202 -18.31 12.67 0.38
C VAL A 202 -18.78 11.60 -0.60
N ALA A 203 -19.49 10.56 -0.14
CA ALA A 203 -20.00 9.50 -1.00
C ALA A 203 -20.89 10.03 -2.13
N ASN A 204 -21.73 11.03 -1.84
CA ASN A 204 -22.57 11.69 -2.84
C ASN A 204 -21.76 12.45 -3.89
N VAL A 205 -20.67 13.12 -3.51
CA VAL A 205 -19.76 13.76 -4.47
C VAL A 205 -19.11 12.71 -5.37
N LEU A 206 -18.62 11.61 -4.78
CA LEU A 206 -17.94 10.54 -5.53
C LEU A 206 -18.88 9.83 -6.51
N GLY A 207 -20.12 9.54 -6.10
CA GLY A 207 -21.13 8.94 -6.97
C GLY A 207 -21.55 9.83 -8.16
N GLY A 208 -21.23 11.13 -8.12
CA GLY A 208 -21.43 12.07 -9.21
C GLY A 208 -20.28 12.16 -10.22
N LEU A 209 -19.18 11.43 -10.01
CA LEU A 209 -17.98 11.48 -10.85
C LEU A 209 -17.91 10.32 -11.87
N PRO A 210 -17.32 10.53 -13.05
CA PRO A 210 -16.92 11.82 -13.62
C PRO A 210 -18.13 12.70 -14.01
N VAL A 211 -17.93 14.01 -13.92
CA VAL A 211 -18.87 15.05 -14.37
C VAL A 211 -18.80 15.23 -15.90
N GLU A 212 -17.67 14.93 -16.52
CA GLU A 212 -17.49 15.09 -17.97
C GLU A 212 -18.33 14.07 -18.76
N THR A 213 -18.89 14.52 -19.88
CA THR A 213 -19.73 13.69 -20.75
C THR A 213 -18.97 13.21 -21.99
N ASP A 214 -17.96 13.97 -22.41
CA ASP A 214 -17.20 13.66 -23.61
C ASP A 214 -16.29 12.44 -23.39
N PRO A 215 -16.24 11.47 -24.33
CA PRO A 215 -15.44 10.25 -24.17
C PRO A 215 -13.97 10.48 -23.76
N PRO A 216 -13.17 11.35 -24.42
CA PRO A 216 -11.78 11.56 -24.03
C PRO A 216 -11.63 12.13 -22.62
N ALA A 217 -12.56 12.99 -22.20
CA ALA A 217 -12.54 13.61 -20.89
C ALA A 217 -12.91 12.63 -19.76
N ARG A 218 -13.84 11.71 -20.04
CA ARG A 218 -14.18 10.62 -19.12
C ARG A 218 -13.02 9.64 -18.95
N ASP A 219 -12.39 9.27 -20.05
CA ASP A 219 -11.21 8.39 -20.02
C ASP A 219 -10.03 9.07 -19.32
N ALA A 220 -9.85 10.38 -19.52
CA ALA A 220 -8.87 11.18 -18.80
C ALA A 220 -9.10 11.16 -17.29
N PHE A 221 -10.34 11.35 -16.83
CA PHE A 221 -10.66 11.29 -15.40
C PHE A 221 -10.26 9.95 -14.78
N TRP A 222 -10.72 8.84 -15.36
CA TRP A 222 -10.42 7.52 -14.80
C TRP A 222 -8.93 7.16 -14.90
N SER A 223 -8.24 7.60 -15.95
CA SER A 223 -6.78 7.46 -16.06
C SER A 223 -6.06 8.25 -14.95
N VAL A 224 -6.55 9.45 -14.61
CA VAL A 224 -6.04 10.22 -13.47
C VAL A 224 -6.29 9.48 -12.16
N VAL A 225 -7.50 8.96 -11.93
CA VAL A 225 -7.82 8.20 -10.71
C VAL A 225 -6.93 6.98 -10.56
N LEU A 226 -6.71 6.21 -11.64
CA LEU A 226 -5.80 5.06 -11.63
C LEU A 226 -4.36 5.49 -11.29
N GLY A 227 -3.86 6.55 -11.92
CA GLY A 227 -2.51 7.07 -11.63
C GLY A 227 -2.38 7.60 -10.19
N LEU A 228 -3.42 8.24 -9.65
CA LEU A 228 -3.45 8.69 -8.26
C LEU A 228 -3.50 7.52 -7.28
N ALA A 229 -4.24 6.46 -7.61
CA ALA A 229 -4.37 5.28 -6.78
C ALA A 229 -3.06 4.47 -6.67
N CYS A 230 -2.13 4.64 -7.63
CA CYS A 230 -0.77 4.11 -7.50
C CYS A 230 0.03 4.73 -6.34
N MET A 231 -0.41 5.85 -5.77
CA MET A 231 0.29 6.56 -4.68
C MET A 231 1.77 6.87 -4.97
N GLY A 232 2.07 7.05 -6.26
CA GLY A 232 3.40 7.41 -6.76
C GLY A 232 3.67 8.91 -6.72
N ASP A 233 4.87 9.30 -7.14
CA ASP A 233 5.18 10.70 -7.41
C ASP A 233 4.48 11.21 -8.69
N GLU A 234 4.62 12.51 -8.95
CA GLU A 234 3.99 13.15 -10.10
C GLU A 234 4.50 12.62 -11.45
N LEU A 235 5.77 12.21 -11.53
CA LEU A 235 6.38 11.67 -12.75
C LEU A 235 5.76 10.32 -13.10
N LEU A 236 5.71 9.40 -12.13
CA LEU A 236 5.07 8.11 -12.30
C LEU A 236 3.58 8.28 -12.61
N GLY A 237 2.90 9.17 -11.89
CA GLY A 237 1.51 9.52 -12.16
C GLY A 237 1.33 9.92 -13.62
N ASN A 238 2.04 10.96 -14.08
CA ASN A 238 1.93 11.43 -15.46
C ASN A 238 2.24 10.34 -16.49
N HIS A 239 3.26 9.50 -16.24
CA HIS A 239 3.56 8.38 -17.12
C HIS A 239 2.40 7.38 -17.26
N VAL A 240 1.72 7.04 -16.16
CA VAL A 240 0.52 6.18 -16.17
C VAL A 240 -0.58 6.82 -17.00
N LEU A 241 -0.87 8.11 -16.76
CA LEU A 241 -1.93 8.84 -17.47
C LEU A 241 -1.67 8.88 -18.97
N GLU A 242 -0.46 9.31 -19.37
CA GLU A 242 -0.05 9.48 -20.77
C GLU A 242 -0.05 8.15 -21.52
N THR A 243 0.50 7.10 -20.91
CA THR A 243 0.52 5.75 -21.49
C THR A 243 -0.89 5.19 -21.69
N THR A 244 -1.77 5.39 -20.69
CA THR A 244 -3.15 4.92 -20.78
C THR A 244 -3.92 5.64 -21.88
N MET A 245 -3.82 6.97 -21.93
CA MET A 245 -4.53 7.76 -22.93
C MET A 245 -4.01 7.48 -24.35
N ALA A 246 -2.70 7.30 -24.52
CA ALA A 246 -2.12 6.89 -25.80
C ALA A 246 -2.60 5.49 -26.23
N ALA A 247 -2.64 4.52 -25.30
CA ALA A 247 -3.14 3.17 -25.59
C ALA A 247 -4.63 3.14 -25.96
N LEU A 248 -5.42 4.08 -25.43
CA LEU A 248 -6.82 4.29 -25.82
C LEU A 248 -6.97 5.01 -27.18
N GLY A 249 -5.87 5.50 -27.77
CA GLY A 249 -5.86 6.22 -29.04
C GLY A 249 -6.26 7.70 -28.92
N TRP A 250 -6.14 8.30 -27.73
CA TRP A 250 -6.41 9.72 -27.52
C TRP A 250 -5.16 10.56 -27.79
N GLU A 251 -5.30 11.51 -28.70
CA GLU A 251 -4.25 12.43 -29.14
C GLU A 251 -4.79 13.88 -29.11
N ASP A 252 -3.91 14.86 -29.13
CA ASP A 252 -4.31 16.26 -29.31
C ASP A 252 -4.76 16.53 -30.75
N GLY A 253 -5.34 17.70 -31.01
CA GLY A 253 -5.90 18.06 -32.32
C GLY A 253 -4.89 18.12 -33.47
N ASP A 254 -3.59 18.13 -33.16
CA ASP A 254 -2.49 18.07 -34.12
C ASP A 254 -1.89 16.66 -34.30
N GLY A 255 -2.47 15.64 -33.64
CA GLY A 255 -2.01 14.25 -33.69
C GLY A 255 -0.83 13.95 -32.76
N THR A 256 -0.46 14.87 -31.85
CA THR A 256 0.56 14.60 -30.85
C THR A 256 -0.01 13.87 -29.62
N PRO A 257 0.79 13.05 -28.90
CA PRO A 257 0.34 12.42 -27.67
C PRO A 257 -0.06 13.45 -26.60
N LEU A 258 -1.15 13.17 -25.89
CA LEU A 258 -1.60 14.02 -24.78
C LEU A 258 -0.59 13.98 -23.62
N THR A 259 -0.24 15.15 -23.08
CA THR A 259 0.60 15.27 -21.88
C THR A 259 -0.22 15.13 -20.60
N GLY A 260 0.41 14.79 -19.48
CA GLY A 260 -0.26 14.69 -18.18
C GLY A 260 -1.00 15.97 -17.78
N ALA A 261 -0.43 17.14 -18.07
CA ALA A 261 -1.09 18.43 -17.87
C ALA A 261 -2.37 18.54 -18.72
N ARG A 262 -2.27 18.22 -20.02
CA ARG A 262 -3.41 18.26 -20.94
C ARG A 262 -4.51 17.28 -20.55
N ILE A 263 -4.15 16.07 -20.11
CA ILE A 263 -5.09 15.05 -19.64
C ILE A 263 -5.87 15.57 -18.42
N ARG A 264 -5.20 16.21 -17.45
CA ARG A 264 -5.87 16.81 -16.28
C ARG A 264 -6.79 17.96 -16.66
N GLU A 265 -6.43 18.76 -17.67
CA GLU A 265 -7.31 19.82 -18.19
C GLU A 265 -8.62 19.27 -18.77
N LEU A 266 -8.58 18.11 -19.44
CA LEU A 266 -9.77 17.48 -20.02
C LEU A 266 -10.82 17.13 -18.96
N CYS A 267 -10.39 16.79 -17.73
CA CYS A 267 -11.27 16.37 -16.64
C CYS A 267 -11.28 17.32 -15.43
N VAL A 268 -10.98 18.60 -15.66
CA VAL A 268 -10.79 19.59 -14.58
C VAL A 268 -12.01 19.76 -13.66
N ARG A 269 -13.23 19.58 -14.19
CA ARG A 269 -14.46 19.74 -13.39
C ARG A 269 -14.56 18.60 -12.37
N SER A 270 -14.27 17.38 -12.79
CA SER A 270 -14.20 16.24 -11.88
C SER A 270 -13.03 16.35 -10.90
N LEU A 271 -11.86 16.81 -11.34
CA LEU A 271 -10.72 17.00 -10.43
C LEU A 271 -10.98 18.05 -9.36
N THR A 272 -11.75 19.09 -9.69
CA THR A 272 -12.16 20.10 -8.70
C THR A 272 -13.08 19.48 -7.64
N ARG A 273 -14.07 18.67 -8.06
CA ARG A 273 -14.94 17.92 -7.13
C ARG A 273 -14.18 16.92 -6.29
N LEU A 274 -13.20 16.23 -6.88
CA LEU A 274 -12.34 15.29 -6.15
C LEU A 274 -11.46 16.02 -5.13
N ALA A 275 -11.00 17.23 -5.43
CA ALA A 275 -10.26 18.07 -4.49
C ALA A 275 -11.13 18.58 -3.34
N GLU A 276 -12.42 18.89 -3.57
CA GLU A 276 -13.36 19.32 -2.51
C GLU A 276 -13.50 18.29 -1.37
N VAL A 277 -13.29 17.01 -1.67
CA VAL A 277 -13.33 15.91 -0.69
C VAL A 277 -11.94 15.42 -0.29
N GLY A 278 -10.88 16.15 -0.67
CA GLY A 278 -9.50 15.84 -0.32
C GLY A 278 -8.89 14.64 -1.06
N GLY A 279 -9.50 14.19 -2.16
CA GLY A 279 -8.96 13.13 -3.00
C GLY A 279 -7.86 13.61 -3.97
N TYR A 280 -7.67 14.91 -4.16
CA TYR A 280 -6.72 15.46 -5.13
C TYR A 280 -6.30 16.88 -4.76
N GLY A 281 -5.12 17.32 -5.23
CA GLY A 281 -4.64 18.70 -5.10
C GLY A 281 -3.78 18.96 -3.86
N PRO A 282 -3.47 20.23 -3.55
CA PRO A 282 -2.54 20.61 -2.49
C PRO A 282 -3.07 20.32 -1.08
N ASP A 283 -4.40 20.33 -0.91
CA ASP A 283 -5.08 20.05 0.36
C ASP A 283 -5.58 18.59 0.42
N ALA A 284 -4.96 17.71 -0.36
CA ALA A 284 -5.27 16.29 -0.36
C ALA A 284 -5.08 15.68 1.04
N LEU A 285 -5.98 14.77 1.41
CA LEU A 285 -5.89 13.99 2.64
C LEU A 285 -4.65 13.10 2.65
N SER A 286 -4.36 12.52 3.81
CA SER A 286 -3.28 11.54 3.94
C SER A 286 -3.43 10.42 2.90
N PRO A 287 -2.33 9.78 2.45
CA PRO A 287 -2.41 8.70 1.47
C PRO A 287 -3.42 7.61 1.83
N VAL A 288 -3.58 7.30 3.12
CA VAL A 288 -4.49 6.25 3.60
C VAL A 288 -5.95 6.67 3.49
N GLU A 289 -6.29 7.88 3.93
CA GLU A 289 -7.66 8.42 3.82
C GLU A 289 -8.08 8.55 2.35
N ARG A 290 -7.14 8.84 1.46
CA ARG A 290 -7.40 8.86 0.01
C ARG A 290 -7.66 7.47 -0.58
N LEU A 291 -7.14 6.39 0.00
CA LEU A 291 -7.45 5.03 -0.47
C LEU A 291 -8.94 4.74 -0.38
N ASP A 292 -9.59 5.19 0.68
CA ASP A 292 -11.03 5.00 0.88
C ASP A 292 -11.85 5.77 -0.16
N ILE A 293 -11.42 7.00 -0.50
CA ILE A 293 -12.00 7.77 -1.61
C ILE A 293 -11.84 7.02 -2.95
N TYR A 294 -10.64 6.51 -3.25
CA TYR A 294 -10.41 5.81 -4.52
C TYR A 294 -11.09 4.44 -4.58
N ARG A 295 -11.21 3.73 -3.45
CA ARG A 295 -12.02 2.51 -3.35
C ARG A 295 -13.46 2.78 -3.73
N GLU A 296 -14.06 3.82 -3.15
CA GLU A 296 -15.45 4.18 -3.44
C GLU A 296 -15.64 4.57 -4.91
N LEU A 297 -14.71 5.35 -5.49
CA LEU A 297 -14.78 5.72 -6.91
C LEU A 297 -14.63 4.52 -7.86
N LEU A 298 -13.75 3.59 -7.53
CA LEU A 298 -13.38 2.48 -8.42
C LEU A 298 -14.31 1.28 -8.27
N ARG A 299 -15.14 1.23 -7.22
CA ARG A 299 -16.10 0.14 -6.95
C ARG A 299 -17.37 0.27 -7.82
N GLU A 300 -17.96 -0.87 -8.19
CA GLU A 300 -19.30 -0.96 -8.82
C GLU A 300 -20.45 -0.78 -7.81
#